data_AF-A0A9D2PE34-F1
#
_entry.id   AF-A0A9D2PE34-F1
#
_cell.length_a   1.000
_cell.length_b   1.000
_cell.length_c   1.000
_cell.angle_alpha   90.00
_cell.angle_beta   90.00
_cell.angle_gamma   90.00
#
_symmetry.space_group_name_H-M   'P 1'
#
loop_
_entity.id
_entity.type
_entity.pdbx_description
1 polymer ?
#
loop_
_entity_poly.entity_id
_entity_poly.type
_entity_poly.pdbx_seq_one_letter_code
_entity_poly.pdbx_strand_id
1 'polypeptide(L)' 'MDINDLTRRFESKEKTDEEWLQLEKDMIQFLHEDHPVEEKKRLSPLGQLEVVAIICDGIKRERGLIK' A
#
# COMPACT_ATOMS: atom_id res chain seq x y z
N MET A 1 10.16 6.92 -6.82
CA MET A 1 8.93 7.03 -6.02
C MET A 1 9.30 7.56 -4.65
N ASP A 2 8.49 8.42 -4.02
CA ASP A 2 8.82 9.07 -2.73
C ASP A 2 7.95 8.48 -1.61
N ILE A 3 8.58 8.12 -0.49
CA ILE A 3 7.90 7.58 0.70
C ILE A 3 6.85 8.55 1.25
N ASN A 4 7.09 9.85 1.21
CA ASN A 4 6.13 10.83 1.75
C ASN A 4 4.87 10.92 0.90
N ASP A 5 4.98 10.71 -0.42
CA ASP A 5 3.80 10.62 -1.28
C ASP A 5 2.96 9.38 -0.95
N LEU A 6 3.60 8.22 -0.75
CA LEU A 6 2.92 6.98 -0.36
C LEU A 6 2.20 7.13 0.99
N THR A 7 2.87 7.73 1.98
CA THR A 7 2.26 8.02 3.29
C THR A 7 1.11 9.02 3.18
N ARG A 8 1.25 10.09 2.39
CA ARG A 8 0.17 11.05 2.16
C ARG A 8 -1.03 10.41 1.47
N ARG A 9 -0.78 9.52 0.51
CA ARG A 9 -1.84 8.73 -0.12
C ARG A 9 -2.50 7.85 0.93
N PHE A 10 -1.76 7.11 1.75
CA PHE A 10 -2.35 6.31 2.83
C PHE A 10 -3.28 7.13 3.75
N GLU A 11 -2.90 8.35 4.13
CA GLU A 11 -3.67 9.19 5.07
C GLU A 11 -4.88 9.90 4.46
N SER A 12 -5.03 9.89 3.13
CA SER A 12 -6.14 10.58 2.48
C SER A 12 -7.47 9.84 2.72
N LYS A 13 -8.46 10.62 3.21
CA LYS A 13 -9.74 10.14 3.78
C LYS A 13 -10.72 9.55 2.77
N GLU A 14 -10.57 9.88 1.48
CA GLU A 14 -11.44 9.42 0.41
C GLU A 14 -10.59 8.69 -0.61
N LYS A 15 -10.85 7.38 -0.77
CA LYS A 15 -10.23 6.53 -1.78
C LYS A 15 -11.25 5.59 -2.37
N THR A 16 -11.21 5.51 -3.69
CA THR A 16 -11.80 4.42 -4.43
C THR A 16 -11.00 3.14 -4.21
N ASP A 17 -11.63 2.00 -4.41
CA ASP A 17 -10.98 0.70 -4.42
C ASP A 17 -9.77 0.63 -5.36
N GLU A 18 -9.87 1.26 -6.55
CA GLU A 18 -8.78 1.25 -7.52
C GLU A 18 -7.56 2.01 -7.00
N GLU A 19 -7.78 3.11 -6.29
CA GLU A 19 -6.70 3.86 -5.65
C GLU A 19 -6.05 3.07 -4.52
N TRP A 20 -6.81 2.28 -3.74
CA TRP A 20 -6.26 1.35 -2.76
C TRP A 20 -5.39 0.28 -3.41
N LEU A 21 -5.90 -0.36 -4.47
CA LEU A 21 -5.18 -1.39 -5.20
C LEU A 21 -3.91 -0.84 -5.87
N GLN A 22 -3.94 0.38 -6.38
CA GLN A 22 -2.76 1.02 -6.94
C GLN A 22 -1.75 1.40 -5.84
N LEU A 23 -2.23 1.90 -4.69
CA LEU A 23 -1.36 2.21 -3.56
C LEU A 23 -0.62 0.98 -3.03
N GLU A 24 -1.29 -0.17 -2.93
CA GLU A 24 -0.68 -1.44 -2.56
C GLU A 24 0.46 -1.81 -3.51
N LYS A 25 0.21 -1.74 -4.83
CA LYS A 25 1.23 -2.03 -5.85
C LYS A 25 2.43 -1.09 -5.74
N ASP A 26 2.17 0.20 -5.57
CA ASP A 26 3.21 1.22 -5.48
C ASP A 26 4.07 1.02 -4.22
N MET A 27 3.45 0.70 -3.07
CA MET A 27 4.16 0.38 -1.83
C MET A 27 5.01 -0.90 -1.95
N ILE A 28 4.49 -1.96 -2.58
CA ILE A 28 5.25 -3.19 -2.84
C ILE A 28 6.45 -2.90 -3.77
N GLN A 29 6.23 -2.11 -4.83
CA GLN A 29 7.31 -1.71 -5.73
C GLN A 29 8.37 -0.89 -4.99
N PHE A 30 7.98 0.05 -4.12
CA PHE A 30 8.91 0.82 -3.30
C PHE A 30 9.79 -0.07 -2.41
N LEU A 31 9.25 -1.16 -1.87
CA LEU A 31 10.05 -2.10 -1.07
C LEU A 31 11.09 -2.87 -1.90
N HIS A 32 10.80 -3.12 -3.19
CA HIS A 32 11.71 -3.81 -4.11
C HIS A 32 12.78 -2.88 -4.74
N GLU A 33 12.52 -1.58 -4.83
CA GLU A 33 13.48 -0.58 -5.31
C GLU A 33 14.60 -0.30 -4.29
N ASP A 34 15.70 0.33 -4.73
CA ASP A 34 16.84 0.66 -3.87
C ASP A 34 16.57 1.96 -3.06
N HIS A 35 15.74 1.85 -2.02
CA HIS A 35 15.45 2.92 -1.06
C HIS A 35 16.08 2.68 0.31
N PRO A 36 16.33 3.74 1.10
CA PRO A 36 16.87 3.60 2.45
C PRO A 36 16.04 2.65 3.32
N VAL A 37 16.73 1.82 4.11
CA VAL A 37 16.09 0.83 4.99
C VAL A 37 15.11 1.50 5.97
N GLU A 38 15.45 2.68 6.49
CA GLU A 38 14.58 3.42 7.41
C GLU A 38 13.28 3.89 6.75
N GLU A 39 13.29 4.19 5.44
CA GLU A 39 12.07 4.53 4.71
C GLU A 39 11.21 3.29 4.47
N LYS A 40 11.84 2.17 4.08
CA LYS A 40 11.14 0.88 3.89
C LYS A 40 10.47 0.39 5.18
N LYS A 41 11.10 0.61 6.34
CA LYS A 41 10.54 0.28 7.66
C LYS A 41 9.23 1.01 7.98
N ARG A 42 8.97 2.17 7.37
CA ARG A 42 7.69 2.88 7.52
C ARG A 42 6.53 2.12 6.85
N LEU A 43 6.84 1.31 5.84
CA LEU A 43 5.86 0.53 5.10
C LEU A 43 5.72 -0.90 5.65
N SER A 44 6.80 -1.59 5.98
CA SER A 44 6.78 -3.03 6.35
C SER A 44 7.95 -3.37 7.28
N PRO A 45 7.86 -4.36 8.21
CA PRO A 45 6.81 -5.38 8.38
C PRO A 45 5.65 -5.05 9.33
N LEU A 46 5.64 -3.87 9.95
CA LEU A 46 4.56 -3.42 10.86
C LEU A 46 4.16 -1.96 10.55
N GLY A 47 4.12 -1.63 9.26
CA GLY A 47 3.89 -0.29 8.76
C GLY A 47 2.56 -0.16 8.03
N GLN A 48 2.53 0.79 7.09
CA GLN A 48 1.32 1.14 6.34
C GLN A 48 0.91 0.05 5.33
N LEU A 49 1.86 -0.75 4.83
CA LEU A 49 1.57 -1.76 3.82
C LEU A 49 0.67 -2.88 4.37
N GLU A 50 0.85 -3.29 5.62
CA GLU A 50 0.02 -4.34 6.22
C GLU A 50 -1.46 -3.92 6.30
N VAL A 51 -1.72 -2.65 6.64
CA VAL A 51 -3.09 -2.09 6.66
C VAL A 51 -3.66 -2.03 5.24
N VAL A 52 -2.87 -1.54 4.28
CA VAL A 52 -3.27 -1.45 2.87
C VAL A 52 -3.56 -2.84 2.29
N ALA A 53 -2.75 -3.84 2.62
CA ALA A 53 -2.92 -5.21 2.17
C ALA A 53 -4.23 -5.83 2.69
N ILE A 54 -4.60 -5.57 3.95
CA ILE A 54 -5.89 -6.03 4.52
C ILE A 54 -7.07 -5.42 3.77
N ILE A 55 -7.02 -4.10 3.50
CA ILE A 55 -8.08 -3.41 2.75
C ILE A 55 -8.17 -3.99 1.33
N CYS A 56 -7.03 -4.15 0.66
CA CYS A 56 -6.98 -4.70 -0.70
C CYS A 56 -7.42 -6.16 -0.77
N ASP A 57 -7.15 -6.98 0.25
CA ASP A 57 -7.67 -8.36 0.34
C ASP A 57 -9.20 -8.36 0.37
N GLY A 58 -9.81 -7.48 1.18
CA GLY A 58 -11.26 -7.29 1.21
C GLY A 58 -11.85 -6.94 -0.16
N ILE A 59 -11.28 -5.92 -0.83
CA ILE A 59 -11.68 -5.50 -2.18
C ILE A 59 -11.55 -6.66 -3.18
N LYS A 60 -10.43 -7.39 -3.15
CA LYS A 60 -10.17 -8.51 -4.07
C LYS A 60 -11.17 -9.65 -3.86
N ARG A 61 -11.58 -9.95 -2.62
CA ARG A 61 -12.60 -10.95 -2.30
C ARG A 61 -13.98 -10.53 -2.78
N GLU A 62 -14.38 -9.29 -2.52
CA GLU A 62 -15.66 -8.74 -2.98
C GLU A 62 -15.80 -8.80 -4.50
N ARG A 63 -14.70 -8.52 -5.21
CA ARG A 63 -14.61 -8.60 -6.69
C ARG A 63 -14.43 -10.03 -7.22
N GLY A 64 -14.28 -11.04 -6.37
CA GLY A 64 -14.04 -12.43 -6.77
C GLY A 64 -12.68 -12.68 -7.46
N LEU A 65 -11.70 -11.79 -7.25
CA LEU A 65 -10.34 -11.90 -7.81
C LEU A 65 -9.47 -12.93 -7.06
N ILE A 66 -9.80 -13.18 -5.81
CA ILE A 66 -9.17 -14.19 -4.96
C ILE A 66 -10.27 -14.96 -4.20
N LYS A 67 -10.01 -16.22 -3.88
CA LYS A 67 -10.97 -17.14 -3.24
C LYS A 67 -10.83 -17.14 -1.72
#